data_AF-A0A1G6EM33-F1
#
_entry.id   AF-A0A1G6EM33-F1
#
_cell.length_a   1.000
_cell.length_b   1.000
_cell.length_c   1.000
_cell.angle_alpha   90.00
_cell.angle_beta   90.00
_cell.angle_gamma   90.00
#
_symmetry.space_group_name_H-M   'P 1'
#
loop_
_entity.id
_entity.type
_entity.pdbx_description
1 polymer ?
#
loop_
_entity_poly.entity_id
_entity_poly.type
_entity_poly.pdbx_seq_one_letter_code
_entity_poly.pdbx_strand_id
1 'polypeptide(L)'
;MIIVAMENDGNMLRTELPKPTDDLVDDLGSIGITEPLKSITLSKDSPYNTKLYSESVLGQAIIERLSERDSLAALNDLCYQLYKGFDDTFKAEIINESNARGIQDLRTLFGTDIPLDMNKFTIKAQLDYAPSQLFPSRCVVEKTVPIAHEDFMHLMNAPMKPNAVIKENIDKMFYDHSDDTEHCLLLIDMQTGDGILVQSEGNDFAKQAQYIPNARKLYDEFRQDHAKEVKFYCPLKVVWDMDYEDNEVYPEDAADYYDNIKQALAEDEMPEERDRGLMYWYRDQGDGIDDKVYSARMDVEVYEGELVGVITAKIVGELTDDENRTFKDYITGQLSDGAGEGFEQRPISTSGGDILVSFWNGDNDCWQLIHEDEFDGEFPEPDEDIDDNIIMGGM
;
A
#
# COMPACT_ATOMS: atom_id res chain seq x y z
N MET A 1 -19.71 27.18 -5.93
CA MET A 1 -21.00 26.51 -6.22
C MET A 1 -21.68 27.17 -7.43
N ILE A 2 -22.31 26.39 -8.31
CA ILE A 2 -23.06 26.90 -9.47
C ILE A 2 -24.56 26.84 -9.17
N ILE A 3 -25.25 27.95 -9.39
CA ILE A 3 -26.69 28.07 -9.28
C ILE A 3 -27.29 27.84 -10.67
N VAL A 4 -28.25 26.93 -10.74
CA VAL A 4 -29.03 26.62 -11.93
C VAL A 4 -30.45 27.15 -11.72
N ALA A 5 -30.88 28.06 -12.60
CA ALA A 5 -32.25 28.54 -12.67
C ALA A 5 -32.91 28.02 -13.94
N MET A 6 -34.06 27.37 -13.82
CA MET A 6 -34.80 26.80 -14.95
C MET A 6 -36.27 27.19 -14.87
N GLU A 7 -36.91 27.32 -16.02
CA GLU A 7 -38.33 27.63 -16.16
C GLU A 7 -39.00 26.62 -17.08
N ASN A 8 -40.11 26.03 -16.65
CA ASN A 8 -40.91 25.12 -17.45
C ASN A 8 -42.40 25.39 -17.22
N ASP A 9 -43.14 25.66 -18.29
CA ASP A 9 -44.57 25.98 -18.26
C ASP A 9 -44.98 27.03 -17.20
N GLY A 10 -44.13 28.04 -16.99
CA GLY A 10 -44.35 29.13 -16.02
C GLY A 10 -43.98 28.79 -14.57
N ASN A 11 -43.50 27.58 -14.29
CA ASN A 11 -42.92 27.20 -12.99
C ASN A 11 -41.41 27.46 -13.01
N MET A 12 -40.88 28.00 -11.91
CA MET A 12 -39.45 28.31 -11.79
C MET A 12 -38.78 27.43 -10.74
N LEU A 13 -37.63 26.88 -11.10
CA LEU A 13 -36.72 26.17 -10.22
C LEU A 13 -35.44 26.98 -10.05
N ARG A 14 -34.93 27.03 -8.82
CA ARG A 14 -33.58 27.51 -8.53
C ARG A 14 -32.91 26.49 -7.62
N THR A 15 -31.81 25.90 -8.08
CA THR A 15 -31.07 24.86 -7.36
C THR A 15 -29.57 25.06 -7.48
N GLU A 16 -28.79 24.39 -6.63
CA GLU A 16 -27.34 24.53 -6.57
C GLU A 16 -26.66 23.21 -6.92
N LEU A 17 -25.52 23.29 -7.63
CA LEU A 17 -24.66 22.17 -7.96
C LEU A 17 -23.31 22.30 -7.22
N PRO A 18 -22.73 21.18 -6.76
CA PRO A 18 -23.19 19.81 -6.99
C PRO A 18 -24.29 19.38 -6.01
N LYS A 19 -25.16 18.48 -6.45
CA LYS A 19 -26.28 17.94 -5.64
C LYS A 19 -26.53 16.46 -5.97
N PRO A 20 -26.96 15.63 -5.00
CA PRO A 20 -27.28 14.23 -5.28
C PRO A 20 -28.26 14.10 -6.44
N THR A 21 -28.05 13.08 -7.28
CA THR A 21 -28.82 12.93 -8.52
C THR A 21 -30.32 12.81 -8.26
N ASP A 22 -30.71 12.06 -7.22
CA ASP A 22 -32.12 11.88 -6.86
C ASP A 22 -32.77 13.20 -6.43
N ASP A 23 -32.10 13.99 -5.59
CA ASP A 23 -32.58 15.31 -5.17
C ASP A 23 -32.72 16.27 -6.37
N LEU A 24 -31.79 16.21 -7.33
CA LEU A 24 -31.85 17.05 -8.53
C LEU A 24 -33.01 16.63 -9.46
N VAL A 25 -33.32 15.34 -9.53
CA VAL A 25 -34.48 14.83 -10.27
C VAL A 25 -35.78 15.27 -9.59
N ASP A 26 -35.86 15.19 -8.26
CA ASP A 26 -37.03 15.66 -7.50
C ASP A 26 -37.26 17.17 -7.66
N ASP A 27 -36.19 17.96 -7.60
CA ASP A 27 -36.22 19.41 -7.87
C ASP A 27 -36.80 19.72 -9.27
N LEU A 28 -36.35 19.01 -10.31
CA LEU A 28 -36.84 19.16 -11.68
C LEU A 28 -38.29 18.70 -11.84
N GLY A 29 -38.67 17.61 -11.16
CA GLY A 29 -40.04 17.12 -11.10
C GLY A 29 -41.01 18.15 -10.52
N SER A 30 -40.56 18.99 -9.58
CA SER A 30 -41.37 20.07 -9.00
C SER A 30 -41.84 21.14 -10.01
N ILE A 31 -41.12 21.28 -11.14
CA ILE A 31 -41.47 22.18 -12.25
C ILE A 31 -41.95 21.41 -13.49
N GLY A 32 -42.23 20.11 -13.36
CA GLY A 32 -42.81 19.29 -14.42
C GLY A 32 -41.81 18.77 -15.46
N ILE A 33 -40.50 18.80 -15.16
CA ILE A 33 -39.46 18.19 -16.00
C ILE A 33 -39.25 16.76 -15.53
N THR A 34 -39.36 15.79 -16.44
CA THR A 34 -39.24 14.34 -16.14
C THR A 34 -38.22 13.63 -17.03
N GLU A 35 -37.62 14.39 -17.95
CA GLU A 35 -36.62 13.92 -18.89
C GLU A 35 -35.33 13.53 -18.15
N PRO A 36 -34.59 12.52 -18.64
CA PRO A 36 -33.30 12.18 -18.08
C PRO A 36 -32.36 13.39 -18.02
N LEU A 37 -31.63 13.57 -16.90
CA LEU A 37 -30.68 14.68 -16.73
C LEU A 37 -29.66 14.82 -17.87
N LYS A 38 -29.31 13.70 -18.52
CA LYS A 38 -28.39 13.64 -19.67
C LYS A 38 -28.98 14.25 -20.94
N SER A 39 -30.29 14.31 -21.09
CA SER A 39 -30.97 14.95 -22.23
C SER A 39 -31.26 16.45 -22.01
N ILE A 40 -31.11 16.94 -20.78
CA ILE A 40 -31.29 18.36 -20.46
C ILE A 40 -30.01 19.11 -20.83
N THR A 41 -30.00 19.78 -21.99
CA THR A 41 -28.86 20.59 -22.43
C THR A 41 -28.84 21.96 -21.74
N LEU A 42 -27.63 22.50 -21.58
CA LEU A 42 -27.39 23.84 -21.00
C LEU A 42 -27.35 24.93 -22.07
N SER A 43 -27.74 24.60 -23.31
CA SER A 43 -27.80 25.57 -24.41
C SER A 43 -28.86 26.65 -24.16
N LYS A 44 -28.67 27.81 -24.78
CA LYS A 44 -29.67 28.89 -24.76
C LYS A 44 -30.97 28.49 -25.47
N ASP A 45 -30.90 27.50 -26.34
CA ASP A 45 -32.03 26.94 -27.10
C ASP A 45 -32.71 25.76 -26.35
N SER A 46 -32.28 25.46 -25.13
CA SER A 46 -32.94 24.50 -24.26
C SER A 46 -34.39 24.92 -24.00
N PRO A 47 -35.36 23.99 -23.99
CA PRO A 47 -36.77 24.31 -23.77
C PRO A 47 -37.05 24.88 -22.38
N TYR A 48 -36.09 24.80 -21.45
CA TYR A 48 -36.28 25.12 -20.03
C TYR A 48 -35.66 26.47 -19.58
N ASN A 49 -35.39 27.39 -20.51
CA ASN A 49 -34.83 28.73 -20.24
C ASN A 49 -33.70 28.72 -19.19
N THR A 50 -32.76 27.78 -19.33
CA THR A 50 -31.75 27.49 -18.31
C THR A 50 -30.74 28.62 -18.19
N LYS A 51 -30.53 29.11 -16.97
CA LYS A 51 -29.57 30.16 -16.64
C LYS A 51 -28.65 29.71 -15.53
N LEU A 52 -27.36 29.93 -15.72
CA LEU A 52 -26.30 29.52 -14.81
C LEU A 52 -25.64 30.75 -14.20
N TYR A 53 -25.42 30.72 -12.89
CA TYR A 53 -24.79 31.80 -12.15
C TYR A 53 -23.84 31.24 -11.10
N SER A 54 -22.76 31.95 -10.80
CA SER A 54 -21.90 31.62 -9.67
C SER A 54 -21.24 32.86 -9.10
N GLU A 55 -21.20 32.94 -7.78
CA GLU A 55 -20.44 33.94 -7.03
C GLU A 55 -18.97 33.50 -6.79
N SER A 56 -18.64 32.23 -7.08
CA SER A 56 -17.28 31.70 -6.95
C SER A 56 -16.49 31.86 -8.23
N VAL A 57 -15.20 32.21 -8.12
CA VAL A 57 -14.27 32.34 -9.27
C VAL A 57 -14.17 31.06 -10.09
N LEU A 58 -14.17 29.90 -9.42
CA LEU A 58 -14.17 28.59 -10.07
C LEU A 58 -15.48 28.35 -10.85
N GLY A 59 -16.62 28.62 -10.23
CA GLY A 59 -17.91 28.45 -10.90
C GLY A 59 -18.07 29.36 -12.11
N GLN A 60 -17.55 30.60 -12.07
CA GLN A 60 -17.52 31.50 -13.23
C GLN A 60 -16.64 30.94 -14.35
N ALA A 61 -15.42 30.50 -14.03
CA ALA A 61 -14.51 29.91 -15.00
C ALA A 61 -15.11 28.66 -15.68
N ILE A 62 -15.81 27.81 -14.93
CA ILE A 62 -16.54 26.65 -15.48
C ILE A 62 -17.66 27.10 -16.43
N ILE A 63 -18.53 28.02 -16.00
CA ILE A 63 -19.69 28.49 -16.78
C ILE A 63 -19.23 29.08 -18.12
N GLU A 64 -18.13 29.84 -18.14
CA GLU A 64 -17.61 30.48 -19.36
C GLU A 64 -17.05 29.50 -20.39
N ARG A 65 -16.77 28.25 -20.01
CA ARG A 65 -16.27 27.22 -20.93
C ARG A 65 -17.34 26.24 -21.39
N LEU A 66 -18.57 26.32 -20.89
CA LEU A 66 -19.64 25.40 -21.30
C LEU A 66 -19.97 25.53 -22.79
N SER A 67 -20.28 24.40 -23.40
CA SER A 67 -20.71 24.24 -24.78
C SER A 67 -22.22 23.96 -24.86
N GLU A 68 -22.82 24.20 -26.02
CA GLU A 68 -24.25 23.95 -26.25
C GLU A 68 -24.64 22.46 -26.13
N ARG A 69 -23.66 21.56 -26.21
CA ARG A 69 -23.87 20.10 -26.09
C ARG A 69 -23.74 19.60 -24.66
N ASP A 70 -23.31 20.44 -23.73
CA ASP A 70 -23.14 20.05 -22.34
C ASP A 70 -24.51 19.87 -21.67
N SER A 71 -24.61 18.82 -20.86
CA SER A 71 -25.84 18.46 -20.14
C SER A 71 -25.78 18.84 -18.67
N LEU A 72 -26.95 19.01 -18.07
CA LEU A 72 -27.08 19.27 -16.64
C LEU A 72 -26.45 18.15 -15.80
N ALA A 73 -26.58 16.89 -16.23
CA ALA A 73 -25.89 15.75 -15.62
C ALA A 73 -24.38 15.93 -15.64
N ALA A 74 -23.81 16.21 -16.81
CA ALA A 74 -22.36 16.36 -16.97
C ALA A 74 -21.81 17.52 -16.12
N LEU A 75 -22.57 18.61 -15.99
CA LEU A 75 -22.21 19.74 -15.13
C LEU A 75 -22.27 19.39 -13.65
N ASN A 76 -23.31 18.67 -13.21
CA ASN A 76 -23.43 18.23 -11.83
C ASN A 76 -22.25 17.32 -11.42
N ASP A 77 -21.90 16.36 -12.29
CA ASP A 77 -20.75 15.48 -12.12
C ASP A 77 -19.43 16.26 -12.07
N LEU A 78 -19.24 17.22 -12.99
CA LEU A 78 -18.05 18.08 -13.01
C LEU A 78 -17.94 18.91 -11.72
N CYS A 79 -19.05 19.46 -11.24
CA CYS A 79 -19.09 20.18 -9.96
C CYS A 79 -18.69 19.27 -8.78
N TYR A 80 -19.16 18.02 -8.76
CA TYR A 80 -18.75 17.06 -7.73
C TYR A 80 -17.25 16.78 -7.74
N GLN A 81 -16.62 16.82 -8.91
CA GLN A 81 -15.19 16.61 -9.07
C GLN A 81 -14.42 17.87 -8.66
N LEU A 82 -14.78 19.03 -9.23
CA LEU A 82 -13.99 20.24 -9.08
C LEU A 82 -14.19 20.97 -7.75
N TYR A 83 -15.36 20.84 -7.10
CA TYR A 83 -15.57 21.43 -5.77
C TYR A 83 -15.08 20.54 -4.61
N LYS A 84 -14.47 19.38 -4.89
CA LYS A 84 -13.74 18.58 -3.90
C LYS A 84 -12.26 19.00 -3.86
N GLY A 85 -11.68 19.01 -2.66
CA GLY A 85 -10.26 19.32 -2.45
C GLY A 85 -9.88 20.77 -2.80
N PHE A 86 -8.57 21.00 -3.04
CA PHE A 86 -7.82 22.25 -3.31
C PHE A 86 -8.55 23.56 -3.70
N ASP A 87 -7.87 24.69 -3.40
CA ASP A 87 -8.23 26.09 -3.65
C ASP A 87 -8.95 26.36 -4.99
N ASP A 88 -10.19 26.82 -4.90
CA ASP A 88 -11.04 27.24 -6.03
C ASP A 88 -10.36 28.30 -6.91
N THR A 89 -9.51 29.15 -6.33
CA THR A 89 -8.78 30.20 -7.06
C THR A 89 -7.77 29.59 -8.02
N PHE A 90 -7.00 28.61 -7.58
CA PHE A 90 -6.00 27.93 -8.40
C PHE A 90 -6.64 27.13 -9.53
N LYS A 91 -7.74 26.41 -9.25
CA LYS A 91 -8.51 25.72 -10.29
C LYS A 91 -9.09 26.71 -11.31
N ALA A 92 -9.55 27.87 -10.87
CA ALA A 92 -10.02 28.92 -11.78
C ALA A 92 -8.90 29.47 -12.66
N GLU A 93 -7.69 29.71 -12.12
CA GLU A 93 -6.51 30.15 -12.88
C GLU A 93 -6.16 29.15 -13.99
N ILE A 94 -6.11 27.85 -13.68
CA ILE A 94 -5.86 26.78 -14.68
C ILE A 94 -6.89 26.81 -15.81
N ILE A 95 -8.19 26.95 -15.50
CA ILE A 95 -9.24 27.03 -16.53
C ILE A 95 -9.05 28.28 -17.39
N ASN A 96 -8.75 29.41 -16.76
CA ASN A 96 -8.63 30.70 -17.44
C ASN A 96 -7.42 30.77 -18.37
N GLU A 97 -6.31 30.13 -18.00
CA GLU A 97 -5.09 30.03 -18.82
C GLU A 97 -5.16 28.95 -19.90
N SER A 98 -6.17 28.08 -19.85
CA SER A 98 -6.38 27.00 -20.81
C SER A 98 -7.17 27.42 -22.07
N ASN A 99 -7.12 26.56 -23.10
CA ASN A 99 -7.97 26.65 -24.28
C ASN A 99 -9.23 25.74 -24.21
N ALA A 100 -9.61 25.24 -23.03
CA ALA A 100 -10.71 24.29 -22.90
C ALA A 100 -12.05 24.85 -23.40
N ARG A 101 -12.83 24.02 -24.10
CA ARG A 101 -14.17 24.34 -24.58
C ARG A 101 -15.10 23.15 -24.37
N GLY A 102 -15.92 23.24 -23.34
CA GLY A 102 -16.92 22.27 -22.94
C GLY A 102 -16.49 21.47 -21.72
N ILE A 103 -17.43 20.73 -21.13
CA ILE A 103 -17.19 19.95 -19.91
C ILE A 103 -16.12 18.88 -20.13
N GLN A 104 -16.02 18.30 -21.32
CA GLN A 104 -15.02 17.26 -21.60
C GLN A 104 -13.59 17.78 -21.54
N ASP A 105 -13.34 18.99 -22.05
CA ASP A 105 -12.02 19.61 -21.99
C ASP A 105 -11.68 20.02 -20.54
N LEU A 106 -12.67 20.50 -19.78
CA LEU A 106 -12.50 20.78 -18.35
C LEU A 106 -12.16 19.51 -17.56
N ARG A 107 -12.83 18.38 -17.83
CA ARG A 107 -12.48 17.08 -17.23
C ARG A 107 -11.05 16.64 -17.57
N THR A 108 -10.62 16.90 -18.80
CA THR A 108 -9.27 16.60 -19.28
C THR A 108 -8.21 17.42 -18.53
N LEU A 109 -8.47 18.72 -18.28
CA LEU A 109 -7.55 19.60 -17.54
C LEU A 109 -7.29 19.15 -16.11
N PHE A 110 -8.30 18.65 -15.42
CA PHE A 110 -8.22 18.25 -14.02
C PHE A 110 -8.02 16.74 -13.82
N GLY A 111 -7.63 16.02 -14.88
CA GLY A 111 -7.18 14.64 -14.79
C GLY A 111 -8.25 13.61 -14.48
N THR A 112 -9.54 13.94 -14.61
CA THR A 112 -10.59 12.93 -14.46
C THR A 112 -10.81 12.25 -15.79
N ASP A 113 -10.12 11.13 -15.99
CA ASP A 113 -10.30 10.17 -17.06
C ASP A 113 -10.40 10.80 -18.45
N ILE A 114 -9.24 11.21 -18.99
CA ILE A 114 -9.04 11.05 -20.43
C ILE A 114 -9.45 9.60 -20.73
N PRO A 115 -10.38 9.33 -21.67
CA PRO A 115 -10.61 7.96 -22.09
C PRO A 115 -9.26 7.41 -22.53
N LEU A 116 -8.67 6.56 -21.70
CA LEU A 116 -7.45 5.85 -22.05
C LEU A 116 -7.80 5.11 -23.32
N ASP A 117 -7.20 5.53 -24.43
CA ASP A 117 -7.26 4.76 -25.65
C ASP A 117 -6.55 3.45 -25.30
N MET A 118 -7.31 2.41 -24.98
CA MET A 118 -6.79 1.11 -24.53
C MET A 118 -5.91 0.45 -25.60
N ASN A 119 -5.87 1.00 -26.82
CA ASN A 119 -4.96 0.59 -27.89
C ASN A 119 -3.63 1.37 -27.89
N LYS A 120 -3.42 2.29 -26.96
CA LYS A 120 -2.21 3.10 -26.83
C LYS A 120 -1.59 2.93 -25.45
N PHE A 121 -0.29 2.71 -25.45
CA PHE A 121 0.50 2.76 -24.24
C PHE A 121 0.54 4.19 -23.71
N THR A 122 -0.03 4.41 -22.53
CA THR A 122 -0.03 5.71 -21.84
C THR A 122 0.90 5.62 -20.65
N ILE A 123 1.82 6.58 -20.54
CA ILE A 123 2.75 6.72 -19.42
C ILE A 123 2.68 8.15 -18.89
N LYS A 124 2.72 8.30 -17.57
CA LYS A 124 2.87 9.60 -16.91
C LYS A 124 4.36 9.94 -16.86
N ALA A 125 4.74 11.12 -17.35
CA ALA A 125 6.13 11.57 -17.36
C ALA A 125 6.20 13.10 -17.26
N GLN A 126 7.27 13.59 -16.63
CA GLN A 126 7.63 15.02 -16.66
C GLN A 126 8.40 15.31 -17.95
N LEU A 127 7.99 16.34 -18.68
CA LEU A 127 8.63 16.77 -19.93
C LEU A 127 9.21 18.18 -19.76
N ASP A 128 10.54 18.28 -19.77
CA ASP A 128 11.23 19.56 -19.71
C ASP A 128 11.20 20.27 -21.05
N TYR A 129 11.04 21.60 -21.02
CA TYR A 129 11.11 22.41 -22.22
C TYR A 129 12.57 22.65 -22.63
N ALA A 130 12.96 22.08 -23.76
CA ALA A 130 14.27 22.26 -24.39
C ALA A 130 15.48 21.99 -23.45
N PRO A 131 15.58 20.78 -22.87
CA PRO A 131 16.73 20.42 -22.05
C PRO A 131 18.02 20.45 -22.89
N SER A 132 19.10 20.96 -22.31
CA SER A 132 20.42 20.97 -22.94
C SER A 132 21.02 19.56 -23.05
N GLN A 133 20.64 18.66 -22.13
CA GLN A 133 21.04 17.25 -22.08
C GLN A 133 20.00 16.43 -21.31
N LEU A 134 19.95 15.12 -21.58
CA LEU A 134 19.07 14.14 -20.93
C LEU A 134 19.88 13.04 -20.22
N PHE A 135 21.11 13.33 -19.80
CA PHE A 135 21.91 12.36 -19.05
C PHE A 135 21.31 12.16 -17.67
N PRO A 136 20.89 10.93 -17.30
CA PRO A 136 20.40 10.67 -15.95
C PRO A 136 21.56 10.67 -14.96
N SER A 137 21.34 11.26 -13.79
CA SER A 137 22.25 11.10 -12.65
C SER A 137 22.20 9.65 -12.14
N ARG A 138 23.31 9.17 -11.57
CA ARG A 138 23.32 7.92 -10.82
C ARG A 138 22.65 8.19 -9.47
N CYS A 139 21.49 7.58 -9.23
CA CYS A 139 20.77 7.75 -7.98
C CYS A 139 20.77 6.43 -7.17
N VAL A 140 21.05 6.52 -5.88
CA VAL A 140 20.89 5.44 -4.90
C VAL A 140 19.69 5.78 -4.02
N VAL A 141 18.76 4.83 -3.87
CA VAL A 141 17.64 4.98 -2.94
C VAL A 141 18.10 4.47 -1.58
N GLU A 142 18.32 5.40 -0.65
CA GLU A 142 18.73 5.07 0.73
C GLU A 142 17.58 4.55 1.57
N LYS A 143 16.37 5.04 1.29
CA LYS A 143 15.15 4.58 1.95
C LYS A 143 13.94 4.80 1.06
N THR A 144 12.96 3.91 1.20
CA THR A 144 11.63 4.07 0.61
C THR A 144 10.65 4.44 1.72
N VAL A 145 9.74 5.38 1.45
CA VAL A 145 8.70 5.76 2.42
C VAL A 145 7.34 5.79 1.73
N PRO A 146 6.40 4.90 2.11
CA PRO A 146 5.01 5.02 1.71
C PRO A 146 4.40 6.30 2.30
N ILE A 147 3.72 7.09 1.48
CA ILE A 147 3.06 8.34 1.91
C ILE A 147 1.60 8.36 1.45
N ALA A 148 0.75 9.09 2.17
CA ALA A 148 -0.65 9.24 1.82
C ALA A 148 -0.80 9.98 0.49
N HIS A 149 -1.85 9.67 -0.26
CA HIS A 149 -2.10 10.29 -1.57
C HIS A 149 -2.17 11.82 -1.50
N GLU A 150 -2.73 12.38 -0.43
CA GLU A 150 -2.79 13.83 -0.21
C GLU A 150 -1.38 14.44 -0.07
N ASP A 151 -0.50 13.82 0.72
CA ASP A 151 0.89 14.27 0.90
C ASP A 151 1.69 14.15 -0.40
N PHE A 152 1.48 13.07 -1.15
CA PHE A 152 2.09 12.88 -2.47
C PHE A 152 1.69 14.01 -3.43
N MET A 153 0.40 14.33 -3.48
CA MET A 153 -0.12 15.43 -4.30
C MET A 153 0.39 16.79 -3.83
N HIS A 154 0.54 17.02 -2.53
CA HIS A 154 1.17 18.22 -2.01
C HIS A 154 2.61 18.36 -2.50
N LEU A 155 3.38 17.28 -2.47
CA LEU A 155 4.78 17.29 -2.91
C LEU A 155 4.91 17.47 -4.43
N MET A 156 4.03 16.84 -5.23
CA MET A 156 3.96 17.05 -6.69
C MET A 156 3.72 18.52 -7.06
N ASN A 157 2.85 19.21 -6.31
CA ASN A 157 2.45 20.57 -6.65
C ASN A 157 3.37 21.65 -6.07
N ALA A 158 4.03 21.36 -4.94
CA ALA A 158 4.88 22.32 -4.24
C ALA A 158 6.11 21.65 -3.62
N PRO A 159 7.02 21.08 -4.44
CA PRO A 159 8.17 20.31 -3.95
C PRO A 159 9.13 21.12 -3.05
N MET A 160 9.14 22.45 -3.23
CA MET A 160 9.98 23.38 -2.47
C MET A 160 9.38 23.82 -1.13
N LYS A 161 8.21 23.31 -0.72
CA LYS A 161 7.64 23.57 0.60
C LYS A 161 8.21 22.59 1.63
N PRO A 162 8.41 23.02 2.89
CA PRO A 162 8.79 22.11 3.97
C PRO A 162 7.84 20.91 4.07
N ASN A 163 8.41 19.72 4.19
CA ASN A 163 7.73 18.45 4.30
C ASN A 163 8.31 17.64 5.46
N ALA A 164 7.45 17.11 6.32
CA ALA A 164 7.87 16.40 7.53
C ALA A 164 8.65 15.12 7.22
N VAL A 165 8.22 14.35 6.21
CA VAL A 165 8.86 13.08 5.81
C VAL A 165 10.28 13.34 5.28
N ILE A 166 10.45 14.39 4.47
CA ILE A 166 11.78 14.82 3.99
C ILE A 166 12.64 15.23 5.18
N LYS A 167 12.09 16.03 6.10
CA LYS A 167 12.79 16.52 7.29
C LYS A 167 13.31 15.40 8.19
N GLU A 168 12.50 14.36 8.40
CA GLU A 168 12.84 13.20 9.24
C GLU A 168 13.92 12.30 8.62
N ASN A 169 14.18 12.44 7.32
CA ASN A 169 15.13 11.61 6.58
C ASN A 169 16.26 12.43 5.92
N ILE A 170 16.50 13.67 6.38
CA ILE A 170 17.53 14.56 5.82
C ILE A 170 18.91 13.89 5.79
N ASP A 171 19.23 13.11 6.82
CA ASP A 171 20.49 12.39 6.97
C ASP A 171 20.75 11.35 5.87
N LYS A 172 19.69 10.91 5.17
CA LYS A 172 19.75 9.91 4.09
C LYS A 172 19.84 10.52 2.70
N MET A 173 19.81 11.85 2.58
CA MET A 173 19.83 12.54 1.29
C MET A 173 21.06 13.43 1.18
N PHE A 174 21.95 13.10 0.26
CA PHE A 174 23.18 13.85 0.01
C PHE A 174 23.75 13.53 -1.36
N TYR A 175 24.68 14.35 -1.82
CA TYR A 175 25.43 14.09 -3.05
C TYR A 175 26.85 13.62 -2.70
N ASP A 176 27.23 12.43 -3.17
CA ASP A 176 28.59 11.92 -3.05
C ASP A 176 29.46 12.46 -4.19
N HIS A 177 30.26 13.46 -3.86
CA HIS A 177 31.21 14.07 -4.78
C HIS A 177 32.33 13.13 -5.25
N SER A 178 32.55 12.00 -4.58
CA SER A 178 33.65 11.08 -4.90
C SER A 178 33.39 10.24 -6.14
N ASP A 179 32.12 9.91 -6.40
CA ASP A 179 31.71 9.06 -7.52
C ASP A 179 30.49 9.60 -8.32
N ASP A 180 30.06 10.84 -8.05
CA ASP A 180 28.95 11.51 -8.75
C ASP A 180 27.60 10.79 -8.54
N THR A 181 27.37 10.30 -7.31
CA THR A 181 26.13 9.61 -6.90
C THR A 181 25.22 10.53 -6.08
N GLU A 182 23.94 10.58 -6.47
CA GLU A 182 22.87 11.20 -5.68
C GLU A 182 22.24 10.16 -4.76
N HIS A 183 22.33 10.38 -3.45
CA HIS A 183 21.64 9.57 -2.44
C HIS A 183 20.28 10.20 -2.16
N CYS A 184 19.23 9.41 -2.38
CA CYS A 184 17.87 9.90 -2.50
C CYS A 184 16.91 9.13 -1.58
N LEU A 185 15.79 9.79 -1.28
CA LEU A 185 14.61 9.18 -0.67
C LEU A 185 13.60 8.85 -1.78
N LEU A 186 13.04 7.65 -1.80
CA LEU A 186 11.94 7.31 -2.70
C LEU A 186 10.61 7.38 -1.94
N LEU A 187 9.81 8.40 -2.22
CA LEU A 187 8.47 8.54 -1.64
C LEU A 187 7.45 7.87 -2.56
N ILE A 188 6.62 6.96 -2.04
CA ILE A 188 5.68 6.18 -2.85
C ILE A 188 4.25 6.47 -2.41
N ASP A 189 3.40 6.83 -3.36
CA ASP A 189 1.97 7.01 -3.13
C ASP A 189 1.30 5.66 -2.82
N MET A 190 0.72 5.54 -1.62
CA MET A 190 -0.01 4.34 -1.22
C MET A 190 -1.23 4.04 -2.12
N GLN A 191 -1.81 5.05 -2.77
CA GLN A 191 -3.02 4.85 -3.58
C GLN A 191 -2.70 4.43 -5.02
N THR A 192 -1.72 5.06 -5.66
CA THR A 192 -1.43 4.83 -7.08
C THR A 192 -0.21 3.95 -7.32
N GLY A 193 0.69 3.80 -6.35
CA GLY A 193 1.98 3.14 -6.51
C GLY A 193 3.01 3.94 -7.32
N ASP A 194 2.68 5.17 -7.74
CA ASP A 194 3.63 6.11 -8.33
C ASP A 194 4.57 6.66 -7.25
N GLY A 195 5.73 7.19 -7.65
CA GLY A 195 6.74 7.67 -6.71
C GLY A 195 7.32 9.03 -7.07
N ILE A 196 7.98 9.64 -6.09
CA ILE A 196 8.83 10.82 -6.24
C ILE A 196 10.18 10.48 -5.63
N LEU A 197 11.21 10.47 -6.46
CA LEU A 197 12.59 10.40 -6.02
C LEU A 197 13.00 11.80 -5.55
N VAL A 198 13.50 11.91 -4.32
CA VAL A 198 13.80 13.19 -3.66
C VAL A 198 15.25 13.25 -3.22
N GLN A 199 15.88 14.39 -3.48
CA GLN A 199 17.16 14.79 -2.91
C GLN A 199 17.00 16.20 -2.33
N SER A 200 17.33 16.40 -1.04
CA SER A 200 17.09 17.67 -0.33
C SER A 200 18.31 18.58 -0.15
N GLU A 201 19.53 18.09 -0.35
CA GLU A 201 20.80 18.75 -0.03
C GLU A 201 20.79 19.37 1.38
N GLY A 202 20.30 18.63 2.37
CA GLY A 202 20.25 19.11 3.77
C GLY A 202 19.04 19.98 4.13
N ASN A 203 18.09 20.17 3.21
CA ASN A 203 16.86 20.96 3.45
C ASN A 203 15.69 20.06 3.87
N ASP A 204 14.63 20.67 4.40
CA ASP A 204 13.37 20.00 4.74
C ASP A 204 12.35 19.98 3.59
N PHE A 205 12.78 20.26 2.36
CA PHE A 205 11.99 20.25 1.14
C PHE A 205 12.73 19.53 0.01
N ALA A 206 12.00 19.15 -1.05
CA ALA A 206 12.56 18.43 -2.19
C ALA A 206 13.26 19.42 -3.13
N LYS A 207 14.56 19.64 -2.90
CA LYS A 207 15.38 20.56 -3.71
C LYS A 207 15.54 20.04 -5.14
N GLN A 208 15.77 18.72 -5.28
CA GLN A 208 15.71 18.01 -6.54
C GLN A 208 14.66 16.91 -6.40
N ALA A 209 13.83 16.73 -7.44
CA ALA A 209 12.80 15.72 -7.45
C ALA A 209 12.56 15.18 -8.85
N GLN A 210 12.24 13.90 -8.94
CA GLN A 210 11.82 13.26 -10.18
C GLN A 210 10.60 12.39 -9.94
N TYR A 211 9.57 12.56 -10.75
CA TYR A 211 8.41 11.68 -10.75
C TYR A 211 8.77 10.33 -11.39
N ILE A 212 8.45 9.25 -10.69
CA ILE A 212 8.73 7.87 -11.08
C ILE A 212 7.39 7.12 -11.27
N PRO A 213 6.95 6.86 -12.51
CA PRO A 213 5.73 6.10 -12.74
C PRO A 213 5.89 4.65 -12.26
N ASN A 214 4.86 4.09 -11.60
CA ASN A 214 4.88 2.73 -11.05
C ASN A 214 6.09 2.42 -10.13
N ALA A 215 6.54 3.40 -9.35
CA ALA A 215 7.69 3.26 -8.46
C ALA A 215 7.58 2.05 -7.50
N ARG A 216 6.37 1.78 -6.97
CA ARG A 216 6.11 0.62 -6.12
C ARG A 216 6.52 -0.68 -6.79
N LYS A 217 6.05 -0.88 -8.02
CA LYS A 217 6.33 -2.08 -8.80
C LYS A 217 7.83 -2.21 -9.08
N LEU A 218 8.49 -1.12 -9.50
CA LEU A 218 9.93 -1.13 -9.77
C LEU A 218 10.73 -1.50 -8.51
N TYR A 219 10.33 -0.98 -7.35
CA TYR A 219 10.98 -1.27 -6.09
C TYR A 219 10.72 -2.71 -5.61
N ASP A 220 9.50 -3.21 -5.75
CA ASP A 220 9.17 -4.58 -5.35
C ASP A 220 9.86 -5.62 -6.25
N GLU A 221 9.95 -5.37 -7.56
CA GLU A 221 10.75 -6.20 -8.48
C GLU A 221 12.23 -6.21 -8.06
N PHE A 222 12.79 -5.04 -7.73
CA PHE A 222 14.16 -4.95 -7.19
C PHE A 222 14.32 -5.79 -5.92
N ARG A 223 13.42 -5.64 -4.94
CA ARG A 223 13.48 -6.39 -3.69
C ARG A 223 13.39 -7.88 -3.92
N GLN A 224 12.48 -8.32 -4.79
CA GLN A 224 12.31 -9.72 -5.13
C GLN A 224 13.57 -10.32 -5.76
N ASP A 225 14.22 -9.59 -6.67
CA ASP A 225 15.40 -10.07 -7.40
C ASP A 225 16.70 -10.02 -6.57
N HIS A 226 16.77 -9.15 -5.56
CA HIS A 226 17.98 -8.93 -4.75
C HIS A 226 17.88 -9.49 -3.34
N ALA A 227 16.70 -9.95 -2.92
CA ALA A 227 16.54 -10.62 -1.64
C ALA A 227 17.26 -11.97 -1.66
N LYS A 228 18.02 -12.24 -0.60
CA LYS A 228 18.61 -13.53 -0.33
C LYS A 228 17.67 -14.32 0.56
N GLU A 229 17.60 -15.62 0.31
CA GLU A 229 16.94 -16.54 1.22
C GLU A 229 17.78 -16.69 2.48
N VAL A 230 17.14 -16.57 3.63
CA VAL A 230 17.73 -16.75 4.97
C VAL A 230 16.76 -17.59 5.78
N LYS A 231 17.27 -18.63 6.44
CA LYS A 231 16.44 -19.52 7.25
C LYS A 231 16.56 -19.23 8.73
N PHE A 232 15.44 -19.38 9.42
CA PHE A 232 15.37 -19.34 10.88
C PHE A 232 14.73 -20.64 11.37
N TYR A 233 15.48 -21.42 12.14
CA TYR A 233 15.06 -22.71 12.65
C TYR A 233 14.31 -22.52 13.98
N CYS A 234 13.23 -23.26 14.18
CA CYS A 234 12.49 -23.31 15.44
C CYS A 234 12.07 -24.74 15.79
N PRO A 235 11.89 -25.04 17.09
CA PRO A 235 11.34 -26.32 17.52
C PRO A 235 9.93 -26.54 16.95
N LEU A 236 9.61 -27.77 16.55
CA LEU A 236 8.26 -28.20 16.23
C LEU A 236 7.72 -29.10 17.33
N LYS A 237 6.43 -28.95 17.62
CA LYS A 237 5.68 -29.93 18.41
C LYS A 237 4.72 -30.66 17.48
N VAL A 238 4.87 -31.98 17.40
CA VAL A 238 3.99 -32.83 16.60
C VAL A 238 3.27 -33.79 17.55
N VAL A 239 1.95 -33.83 17.46
CA VAL A 239 1.14 -34.71 18.30
C VAL A 239 0.13 -35.48 17.47
N TRP A 240 -0.23 -36.68 17.89
CA TRP A 240 -1.38 -37.41 17.36
C TRP A 240 -2.68 -36.71 17.77
N ASP A 241 -3.62 -36.58 16.84
CA ASP A 241 -4.99 -36.10 17.10
C ASP A 241 -5.81 -37.19 17.81
N MET A 242 -5.46 -37.44 19.08
CA MET A 242 -6.09 -38.42 19.95
C MET A 242 -6.17 -37.90 21.40
N ASP A 243 -7.21 -38.32 22.13
CA ASP A 243 -7.49 -37.87 23.51
C ASP A 243 -6.61 -38.52 24.61
N TYR A 244 -5.36 -38.90 24.32
CA TYR A 244 -4.45 -39.53 25.30
C TYR A 244 -3.38 -38.56 25.82
N GLU A 245 -2.97 -38.73 27.08
CA GLU A 245 -1.94 -37.90 27.75
C GLU A 245 -0.54 -38.00 27.12
N ASP A 246 -0.23 -39.10 26.43
CA ASP A 246 1.05 -39.33 25.73
C ASP A 246 0.77 -39.51 24.24
N ASN A 247 0.67 -38.38 23.54
CA ASN A 247 0.36 -38.31 22.12
C ASN A 247 1.46 -37.62 21.30
N GLU A 248 2.59 -37.27 21.90
CA GLU A 248 3.69 -36.60 21.22
C GLU A 248 4.41 -37.55 20.25
N VAL A 249 4.80 -37.02 19.09
CA VAL A 249 5.57 -37.71 18.07
C VAL A 249 7.00 -37.19 18.14
N TYR A 250 7.95 -38.08 18.36
CA TYR A 250 9.36 -37.70 18.39
C TYR A 250 9.80 -37.08 17.06
N PRO A 251 10.71 -36.08 17.05
CA PRO A 251 11.14 -35.40 15.84
C PRO A 251 11.65 -36.34 14.73
N GLU A 252 12.34 -37.42 15.10
CA GLU A 252 12.81 -38.47 14.19
C GLU A 252 11.68 -39.26 13.52
N ASP A 253 10.61 -39.56 14.25
CA ASP A 253 9.42 -40.23 13.71
C ASP A 253 8.56 -39.25 12.89
N ALA A 254 8.49 -37.98 13.32
CA ALA A 254 7.77 -36.94 12.59
C ALA A 254 8.37 -36.67 11.20
N ALA A 255 9.68 -36.94 11.02
CA ALA A 255 10.34 -36.83 9.73
C ALA A 255 9.74 -37.76 8.66
N ASP A 256 9.15 -38.90 9.03
CA ASP A 256 8.43 -39.77 8.09
C ASP A 256 7.17 -39.11 7.50
N TYR A 257 6.65 -38.06 8.15
CA TYR A 257 5.48 -37.29 7.70
C TYR A 257 5.84 -35.97 7.02
N TYR A 258 7.12 -35.77 6.68
CA TYR A 258 7.63 -34.57 6.00
C TYR A 258 6.77 -34.14 4.80
N ASP A 259 6.49 -35.06 3.86
CA ASP A 259 5.73 -34.75 2.65
C ASP A 259 4.27 -34.35 2.97
N ASN A 260 3.65 -34.98 3.97
CA ASN A 260 2.30 -34.64 4.42
C ASN A 260 2.24 -33.23 5.00
N ILE A 261 3.23 -32.87 5.83
CA ILE A 261 3.30 -31.55 6.48
C ILE A 261 3.62 -30.46 5.45
N LYS A 262 4.56 -30.71 4.53
CA LYS A 262 4.85 -29.80 3.40
C LYS A 262 3.63 -29.55 2.53
N GLN A 263 2.84 -30.58 2.25
CA GLN A 263 1.60 -30.41 1.51
C GLN A 263 0.58 -29.58 2.29
N ALA A 264 0.39 -29.85 3.58
CA ALA A 264 -0.54 -29.10 4.43
C ALA A 264 -0.17 -27.61 4.50
N LEU A 265 1.12 -27.27 4.63
CA LEU A 265 1.59 -25.89 4.61
C LEU A 265 1.29 -25.18 3.29
N ALA A 266 1.48 -25.86 2.15
CA ALA A 266 1.16 -25.32 0.84
C ALA A 266 -0.36 -25.12 0.63
N GLU A 267 -1.18 -25.95 1.26
CA GLU A 267 -2.65 -25.83 1.22
C GLU A 267 -3.19 -24.76 2.18
N ASP A 268 -2.44 -24.44 3.25
CA ASP A 268 -2.79 -23.41 4.23
C ASP A 268 -2.55 -21.98 3.73
N GLU A 269 -1.57 -21.80 2.82
CA GLU A 269 -1.17 -20.49 2.32
C GLU A 269 -2.35 -19.72 1.70
N MET A 270 -2.64 -18.54 2.22
CA MET A 270 -3.74 -17.70 1.72
C MET A 270 -3.35 -17.02 0.39
N PRO A 271 -4.32 -16.75 -0.52
CA PRO A 271 -4.04 -16.02 -1.76
C PRO A 271 -3.37 -14.65 -1.55
N GLU A 272 -3.68 -13.98 -0.44
CA GLU A 272 -3.11 -12.70 -0.02
C GLU A 272 -1.62 -12.81 0.39
N GLU A 273 -1.22 -13.95 0.93
CA GLU A 273 0.14 -14.25 1.39
C GLU A 273 1.05 -14.72 0.25
N ARG A 274 0.51 -14.89 -0.96
CA ARG A 274 1.23 -15.48 -2.10
C ARG A 274 2.53 -14.76 -2.46
N ASP A 275 2.60 -13.45 -2.26
CA ASP A 275 3.79 -12.68 -2.62
C ASP A 275 4.71 -12.40 -1.40
N ARG A 276 4.15 -12.14 -0.21
CA ARG A 276 4.90 -11.75 1.00
C ARG A 276 4.91 -12.77 2.16
N GLY A 277 4.12 -13.83 2.10
CA GLY A 277 3.92 -14.76 3.21
C GLY A 277 3.41 -14.03 4.45
N LEU A 278 3.94 -14.39 5.62
CA LEU A 278 3.64 -13.75 6.91
C LEU A 278 3.84 -12.23 6.85
N MET A 279 4.81 -11.73 6.09
CA MET A 279 5.08 -10.28 5.96
C MET A 279 3.93 -9.50 5.30
N TYR A 280 2.92 -10.16 4.73
CA TYR A 280 1.68 -9.50 4.30
C TYR A 280 0.95 -8.82 5.47
N TRP A 281 1.01 -9.41 6.67
CA TRP A 281 0.32 -8.93 7.85
C TRP A 281 1.12 -7.93 8.68
N TYR A 282 2.37 -7.65 8.30
CA TYR A 282 3.24 -6.71 9.00
C TYR A 282 2.70 -5.28 8.86
N ARG A 283 2.34 -4.65 9.99
CA ARG A 283 1.60 -3.37 10.00
C ARG A 283 2.49 -2.13 10.21
N ASP A 284 3.74 -2.31 10.61
CA ASP A 284 4.68 -1.22 10.88
C ASP A 284 5.37 -0.77 9.58
N GLN A 285 4.56 -0.28 8.64
CA GLN A 285 5.01 0.10 7.29
C GLN A 285 6.07 1.20 7.33
N GLY A 286 7.11 1.03 6.51
CA GLY A 286 8.20 2.00 6.35
C GLY A 286 9.26 1.99 7.46
N ASP A 287 9.29 0.97 8.32
CA ASP A 287 10.44 0.66 9.15
C ASP A 287 11.50 -0.18 8.39
N GLY A 288 12.63 -0.47 9.05
CA GLY A 288 13.70 -1.25 8.42
C GLY A 288 13.32 -2.69 8.06
N ILE A 289 12.31 -3.26 8.74
CA ILE A 289 11.83 -4.63 8.51
C ILE A 289 10.96 -4.67 7.26
N ASP A 290 9.99 -3.76 7.16
CA ASP A 290 9.13 -3.68 5.99
C ASP A 290 9.92 -3.35 4.72
N ASP A 291 11.03 -2.62 4.84
CA ASP A 291 11.95 -2.33 3.74
C ASP A 291 12.82 -3.54 3.35
N LYS A 292 13.42 -4.24 4.32
CA LYS A 292 14.42 -5.28 4.04
C LYS A 292 13.82 -6.67 3.88
N VAL A 293 12.80 -7.03 4.64
CA VAL A 293 12.18 -8.37 4.60
C VAL A 293 11.03 -8.39 3.60
N TYR A 294 11.32 -8.94 2.42
CA TYR A 294 10.35 -9.06 1.33
C TYR A 294 9.25 -10.05 1.66
N SER A 295 9.63 -11.26 2.09
CA SER A 295 8.70 -12.32 2.48
C SER A 295 9.24 -13.18 3.63
N ALA A 296 8.34 -13.81 4.38
CA ALA A 296 8.67 -14.84 5.37
C ALA A 296 7.61 -15.93 5.34
N ARG A 297 7.99 -17.21 5.37
CA ARG A 297 7.07 -18.34 5.19
C ARG A 297 7.38 -19.45 6.19
N MET A 298 6.31 -20.03 6.75
CA MET A 298 6.42 -21.27 7.50
C MET A 298 6.79 -22.41 6.55
N ASP A 299 7.76 -23.21 6.97
CA ASP A 299 8.22 -24.39 6.25
C ASP A 299 8.77 -25.44 7.24
N VAL A 300 9.06 -26.64 6.77
CA VAL A 300 9.74 -27.69 7.54
C VAL A 300 10.91 -28.28 6.77
N GLU A 301 11.92 -28.74 7.50
CA GLU A 301 13.09 -29.44 6.98
C GLU A 301 13.41 -30.67 7.84
N VAL A 302 14.13 -31.63 7.27
CA VAL A 302 14.72 -32.74 8.03
C VAL A 302 16.21 -32.44 8.20
N TYR A 303 16.63 -32.20 9.44
CA TYR A 303 18.01 -31.94 9.81
C TYR A 303 18.53 -33.09 10.66
N GLU A 304 19.62 -33.73 10.25
CA GLU A 304 20.22 -34.91 10.90
C GLU A 304 19.26 -36.08 11.23
N GLY A 305 18.11 -36.15 10.54
CA GLY A 305 17.10 -37.19 10.72
C GLY A 305 15.87 -36.75 11.50
N GLU A 306 15.89 -35.54 12.08
CA GLU A 306 14.81 -34.97 12.86
C GLU A 306 14.05 -33.91 12.05
N LEU A 307 12.73 -33.87 12.21
CA LEU A 307 11.89 -32.82 11.61
C LEU A 307 12.00 -31.53 12.43
N VAL A 308 12.36 -30.44 11.76
CA VAL A 308 12.49 -29.10 12.36
C VAL A 308 11.64 -28.08 11.64
N GLY A 309 11.21 -27.07 12.37
CA GLY A 309 10.44 -25.94 11.84
C GLY A 309 11.40 -24.92 11.24
N VAL A 310 11.02 -24.34 10.11
CA VAL A 310 11.85 -23.37 9.40
C VAL A 310 11.00 -22.19 8.97
N ILE A 311 11.47 -20.98 9.25
CA ILE A 311 10.94 -19.76 8.66
C ILE A 311 11.89 -19.34 7.55
N THR A 312 11.42 -19.50 6.30
CA THR A 312 12.19 -19.12 5.12
C THR A 312 11.89 -17.66 4.79
N ALA A 313 12.84 -16.78 5.09
CA ALA A 313 12.75 -15.35 4.84
C ALA A 313 13.51 -14.96 3.57
N LYS A 314 13.00 -13.95 2.85
CA LYS A 314 13.70 -13.29 1.75
C LYS A 314 14.08 -11.89 2.18
N ILE A 315 15.37 -11.65 2.38
CA ILE A 315 15.92 -10.42 2.97
C ILE A 315 16.82 -9.69 1.98
N VAL A 316 16.56 -8.40 1.77
CA VAL A 316 17.38 -7.48 0.98
C VAL A 316 18.43 -6.84 1.88
N GLY A 317 19.70 -7.09 1.59
CA GLY A 317 20.81 -6.62 2.43
C GLY A 317 20.95 -7.44 3.71
N GLU A 318 21.25 -6.77 4.83
CA GLU A 318 21.43 -7.37 6.14
C GLU A 318 20.54 -6.66 7.17
N LEU A 319 19.99 -7.44 8.11
CA LEU A 319 19.30 -6.90 9.28
C LEU A 319 20.35 -6.53 10.33
N THR A 320 20.19 -5.36 10.95
CA THR A 320 20.90 -5.00 12.17
C THR A 320 20.43 -5.88 13.34
N ASP A 321 21.17 -5.91 14.45
CA ASP A 321 20.78 -6.70 15.64
C ASP A 321 19.38 -6.33 16.16
N ASP A 322 19.05 -5.03 16.18
CA ASP A 322 17.74 -4.54 16.58
C ASP A 322 16.65 -4.96 15.61
N GLU A 323 16.90 -4.86 14.30
CA GLU A 323 15.97 -5.31 13.26
C GLU A 323 15.77 -6.83 13.33
N ASN A 324 16.83 -7.62 13.51
CA ASN A 324 16.75 -9.07 13.63
C ASN A 324 15.90 -9.48 14.85
N ARG A 325 16.06 -8.80 15.99
CA ARG A 325 15.21 -8.99 17.17
C ARG A 325 13.75 -8.66 16.85
N THR A 326 13.47 -7.50 16.26
CA THR A 326 12.10 -7.11 15.90
C THR A 326 11.46 -8.11 14.92
N PHE A 327 12.22 -8.61 13.93
CA PHE A 327 11.76 -9.63 13.01
C PHE A 327 11.42 -10.94 13.75
N LYS A 328 12.32 -11.43 14.61
CA LYS A 328 12.09 -12.65 15.40
C LYS A 328 10.89 -12.49 16.33
N ASP A 329 10.73 -11.36 17.01
CA ASP A 329 9.58 -11.08 17.87
C ASP A 329 8.26 -11.10 17.07
N TYR A 330 8.26 -10.48 15.89
CA TYR A 330 7.09 -10.48 15.00
C TYR A 330 6.71 -11.89 14.54
N ILE A 331 7.68 -12.66 14.02
CA ILE A 331 7.44 -14.03 13.56
C ILE A 331 6.96 -14.89 14.72
N THR A 332 7.59 -14.78 15.89
CA THR A 332 7.17 -15.48 17.10
C THR A 332 5.70 -15.23 17.42
N GLY A 333 5.26 -13.96 17.39
CA GLY A 333 3.85 -13.61 17.57
C GLY A 333 2.93 -14.20 16.50
N GLN A 334 3.38 -14.30 15.24
CA GLN A 334 2.62 -14.98 14.18
C GLN A 334 2.51 -16.48 14.39
N LEU A 335 3.54 -17.13 14.95
CA LEU A 335 3.52 -18.56 15.23
C LEU A 335 2.67 -18.89 16.46
N SER A 336 2.57 -17.99 17.43
CA SER A 336 1.86 -18.25 18.70
C SER A 336 0.34 -18.02 18.67
N ASP A 337 -0.15 -16.99 17.95
CA ASP A 337 -1.56 -16.52 18.01
C ASP A 337 -2.11 -16.18 16.61
N GLY A 338 -1.29 -16.34 15.56
CA GLY A 338 -1.61 -15.97 14.19
C GLY A 338 -1.67 -17.17 13.26
N ALA A 339 -0.85 -17.12 12.21
CA ALA A 339 -0.75 -18.20 11.23
C ALA A 339 -0.42 -19.55 11.86
N GLY A 340 0.46 -19.58 12.87
CA GLY A 340 0.85 -20.84 13.53
C GLY A 340 -0.29 -21.48 14.30
N GLU A 341 -1.06 -20.72 15.08
CA GLU A 341 -2.25 -21.23 15.78
C GLU A 341 -3.29 -21.75 14.78
N GLY A 342 -3.51 -21.00 13.70
CA GLY A 342 -4.45 -21.39 12.65
C GLY A 342 -4.05 -22.68 11.92
N PHE A 343 -2.76 -22.95 11.81
CA PHE A 343 -2.21 -24.18 11.24
C PHE A 343 -2.30 -25.35 12.25
N GLU A 344 -1.96 -25.11 13.51
CA GLU A 344 -1.98 -26.12 14.58
C GLU A 344 -3.37 -26.77 14.76
N GLN A 345 -4.44 -26.00 14.58
CA GLN A 345 -5.82 -26.49 14.73
C GLN A 345 -6.30 -27.41 13.58
N ARG A 346 -5.44 -27.77 12.62
CA ARG A 346 -5.81 -28.53 11.43
C ARG A 346 -5.17 -29.92 11.44
N PRO A 347 -5.97 -30.99 11.60
CA PRO A 347 -5.47 -32.35 11.49
C PRO A 347 -4.91 -32.64 10.09
N ILE A 348 -3.72 -33.21 10.05
CA ILE A 348 -3.03 -33.64 8.83
C ILE A 348 -3.11 -35.16 8.75
N SER A 349 -3.77 -35.68 7.73
CA SER A 349 -3.88 -37.13 7.54
C SER A 349 -2.59 -37.76 7.03
N THR A 350 -2.08 -38.73 7.80
CA THR A 350 -0.89 -39.52 7.47
C THR A 350 -1.23 -41.01 7.35
N SER A 351 -0.24 -41.85 7.05
CA SER A 351 -0.41 -43.31 7.08
C SER A 351 -0.56 -43.88 8.49
N GLY A 352 -0.08 -43.17 9.52
CA GLY A 352 -0.11 -43.62 10.92
C GLY A 352 -1.35 -43.15 11.70
N GLY A 353 -2.04 -42.12 11.20
CA GLY A 353 -3.14 -41.43 11.87
C GLY A 353 -3.15 -39.95 11.50
N ASP A 354 -4.07 -39.19 12.07
CA ASP A 354 -4.08 -37.73 11.92
C ASP A 354 -3.13 -37.11 12.97
N ILE A 355 -2.30 -36.15 12.54
CA ILE A 355 -1.38 -35.41 13.41
C ILE A 355 -1.72 -33.92 13.42
N LEU A 356 -1.38 -33.24 14.51
CA LEU A 356 -1.38 -31.78 14.64
C LEU A 356 0.06 -31.30 14.77
N VAL A 357 0.39 -30.19 14.11
CA VAL A 357 1.75 -29.65 14.06
C VAL A 357 1.73 -28.21 14.54
N SER A 358 2.52 -27.92 15.57
CA SER A 358 2.69 -26.57 16.09
C SER A 358 4.13 -26.08 15.91
N PHE A 359 4.25 -24.85 15.41
CA PHE A 359 5.50 -24.10 15.28
C PHE A 359 5.86 -23.34 16.55
N TRP A 360 4.98 -23.31 17.54
CA TRP A 360 5.17 -22.59 18.79
C TRP A 360 4.84 -23.49 19.97
N ASN A 361 5.70 -23.52 20.98
CA ASN A 361 5.44 -24.28 22.20
C ASN A 361 5.55 -23.37 23.42
N GLY A 362 4.41 -22.89 23.92
CA GLY A 362 4.34 -22.00 25.07
C GLY A 362 4.73 -22.63 26.40
N ASP A 363 4.84 -23.97 26.47
CA ASP A 363 5.31 -24.70 27.65
C ASP A 363 6.84 -24.80 27.69
N ASN A 364 7.55 -24.42 26.60
CA ASN A 364 9.00 -24.44 26.52
C ASN A 364 9.59 -23.03 26.70
N ASP A 365 10.09 -22.74 27.90
CA ASP A 365 10.73 -21.47 28.26
C ASP A 365 11.99 -21.16 27.43
N CYS A 366 12.53 -22.12 26.68
CA CYS A 366 13.71 -21.98 25.81
C CYS A 366 13.39 -21.90 24.31
N TRP A 367 12.11 -21.85 23.92
CA TRP A 367 11.72 -21.71 22.52
C TRP A 367 12.35 -20.44 21.91
N GLN A 368 12.95 -20.58 20.73
CA GLN A 368 13.53 -19.45 19.99
C GLN A 368 13.63 -19.72 18.49
N LEU A 369 13.75 -18.63 17.73
CA LEU A 369 14.12 -18.64 16.32
C LEU A 369 15.64 -18.50 16.18
N ILE A 370 16.32 -19.56 15.72
CA ILE A 370 17.77 -19.63 15.55
C ILE A 370 18.12 -19.31 14.09
N HIS A 371 19.05 -18.37 13.85
CA HIS A 371 19.47 -18.05 12.50
C HIS A 371 20.25 -19.22 11.89
N GLU A 372 20.18 -19.44 10.57
CA GLU A 372 20.84 -20.58 9.91
C GLU A 372 22.36 -20.69 10.17
N ASP A 373 23.05 -19.56 10.29
CA ASP A 373 24.48 -19.52 10.64
C ASP A 373 24.79 -19.95 12.09
N GLU A 374 23.79 -19.93 12.97
CA GLU A 374 23.90 -20.26 14.39
C GLU A 374 23.34 -21.65 14.72
N PHE A 375 22.53 -22.24 13.83
CA PHE A 375 21.88 -23.51 14.06
C PHE A 375 22.85 -24.67 13.82
N ASP A 376 23.11 -25.45 14.87
CA ASP A 376 24.01 -26.62 14.84
C ASP A 376 23.27 -27.96 14.84
N GLY A 377 21.94 -27.94 14.83
CA GLY A 377 21.08 -29.12 14.85
C GLY A 377 20.31 -29.31 16.16
N GLU A 378 20.70 -28.59 17.21
CA GLU A 378 20.06 -28.73 18.53
C GLU A 378 19.35 -27.43 18.92
N PHE A 379 18.21 -27.56 19.60
CA PHE A 379 17.52 -26.45 20.21
C PHE A 379 17.85 -26.38 21.70
N PRO A 380 17.96 -25.18 22.30
CA PRO A 380 18.21 -25.07 23.72
C PRO A 380 17.11 -25.73 24.55
N GLU A 381 17.52 -26.64 25.43
CA GLU A 381 16.62 -27.26 26.40
C GLU A 381 16.52 -26.41 27.67
N PRO A 382 15.37 -26.40 28.35
CA PRO A 382 15.24 -25.78 29.66
C PRO A 382 16.21 -26.41 30.66
N ASP A 383 16.93 -25.58 31.42
CA ASP A 383 17.82 -26.03 32.51
C ASP A 383 17.01 -26.85 33.53
N GLU A 384 17.20 -28.18 33.55
CA GLU A 384 16.56 -29.09 34.53
C GLU A 384 17.05 -28.86 35.98
N ASP A 385 18.05 -27.99 36.19
CA ASP A 385 18.82 -27.86 37.44
C ASP A 385 18.49 -26.61 38.30
N ILE A 386 17.41 -25.88 38.04
CA ILE A 386 16.93 -24.85 39.00
C ILE A 386 16.12 -25.55 40.11
N ASP A 387 16.85 -26.09 41.08
CA ASP A 387 16.32 -26.61 42.33
C ASP A 387 15.42 -25.53 42.99
N ASP A 388 14.12 -25.82 43.10
CA ASP A 388 13.03 -25.03 43.73
C ASP A 388 13.30 -24.61 45.19
N ASN A 389 14.51 -24.82 45.71
CA ASN A 389 14.93 -24.53 47.07
C ASN A 389 15.49 -23.11 47.29
N ILE A 390 15.52 -22.22 46.29
CA ILE A 390 15.99 -20.82 46.45
C ILE A 390 14.83 -19.80 46.38
N ILE A 391 13.62 -20.14 46.85
CA ILE A 391 12.60 -19.13 47.23
C ILE A 391 12.01 -19.45 48.62
N MET A 392 12.86 -19.76 49.62
CA MET A 392 12.48 -19.67 51.05
C MET A 392 13.62 -19.14 51.92
N GLY A 393 14.28 -18.07 51.46
CA GLY A 393 15.43 -17.48 52.14
C GLY A 393 15.43 -15.95 52.17
N GLY A 394 14.29 -15.32 52.46
CA GLY A 394 14.23 -13.86 52.57
C GLY A 394 12.90 -13.36 53.11
N MET A 395 12.62 -13.65 54.39
CA MET A 395 11.67 -12.88 55.20
C MET A 395 12.30 -11.57 55.66
#